data_AF-A0A962M1W4-F1
#
_entry.id   AF-A0A962M1W4-F1
#
_cell.length_a   1.000
_cell.length_b   1.000
_cell.length_c   1.000
_cell.angle_alpha   90.00
_cell.angle_beta   90.00
_cell.angle_gamma   90.00
#
_symmetry.space_group_name_H-M   'P 1'
#
loop_
_entity.id
_entity.type
_entity.pdbx_description
1 polymer ?
#
loop_
_entity_poly.entity_id
_entity_poly.type
_entity_poly.pdbx_seq_one_letter_code
_entity_poly.pdbx_strand_id
1 'polypeptide(L)'
;EFLCGAGESQVVAPDGTVLARASRDVAEYIFADIEVARADDKRRPDGTDIFTSRRPELYRAIVADPSAQVLPAMTGAAELAVAVVQLASIGDLDEACARVAEAAAAGAQLISLPPLVGAISDPGAAIARGRDIIARLATSCGAARVATTVLLPAEGFPYQHCAVLIDRAGLVHQQAQVHPSRRFAASAPGEGFAAA
;
A
#
# COMPACT_ATOMS: atom_id res chain seq x y z
N GLU A 1 -18.70 9.26 16.87
CA GLU A 1 -18.40 7.88 17.31
C GLU A 1 -17.39 7.31 16.31
N PHE A 2 -16.24 6.78 16.78
CA PHE A 2 -15.03 6.65 15.95
C PHE A 2 -14.78 5.23 15.40
N LEU A 3 -15.45 4.20 15.93
CA LEU A 3 -15.35 2.83 15.44
C LEU A 3 -16.73 2.18 15.48
N CYS A 4 -17.19 1.69 14.33
CA CYS A 4 -18.38 0.86 14.23
C CYS A 4 -17.97 -0.56 13.85
N GLY A 5 -18.54 -1.58 14.49
CA GLY A 5 -18.27 -2.99 14.18
C GLY A 5 -17.92 -3.89 15.37
N ALA A 6 -17.94 -3.36 16.59
CA ALA A 6 -17.85 -4.16 17.82
C ALA A 6 -19.26 -4.47 18.36
N GLY A 7 -20.03 -5.28 17.61
CA GLY A 7 -21.41 -5.67 17.94
C GLY A 7 -22.50 -5.07 17.05
N GLU A 8 -22.18 -3.99 16.33
CA GLU A 8 -23.10 -3.31 15.40
C GLU A 8 -23.09 -3.98 14.03
N SER A 9 -23.75 -5.15 13.91
CA SER A 9 -23.95 -5.81 12.61
C SER A 9 -24.53 -4.82 11.59
N GLN A 10 -24.07 -4.87 10.34
CA GLN A 10 -24.44 -3.91 9.29
C GLN A 10 -24.91 -4.61 8.03
N VAL A 11 -25.86 -3.98 7.34
CA VAL A 11 -26.16 -4.25 5.93
C VAL A 11 -25.60 -3.10 5.11
N VAL A 12 -24.67 -3.41 4.21
CA VAL A 12 -23.95 -2.42 3.39
C VAL A 12 -24.31 -2.63 1.93
N ALA A 13 -24.74 -1.56 1.26
CA ALA A 13 -25.01 -1.54 -0.16
C ALA A 13 -23.74 -1.77 -0.99
N PRO A 14 -23.85 -2.20 -2.27
CA PRO A 14 -22.67 -2.40 -3.13
C PRO A 14 -21.77 -1.18 -3.33
N ASP A 15 -22.29 0.04 -3.13
CA ASP A 15 -21.50 1.29 -3.19
C ASP A 15 -20.81 1.65 -1.87
N GLY A 16 -20.91 0.80 -0.84
CA GLY A 16 -20.33 1.03 0.49
C GLY A 16 -21.24 1.78 1.45
N THR A 17 -22.45 2.17 1.04
CA THR A 17 -23.41 2.86 1.94
C THR A 17 -23.95 1.88 2.98
N VAL A 18 -23.86 2.24 4.26
CA VAL A 18 -24.51 1.48 5.34
C VAL A 18 -26.01 1.78 5.31
N LEU A 19 -26.83 0.77 5.02
CA LEU A 19 -28.29 0.91 4.91
C LEU A 19 -29.01 0.62 6.23
N ALA A 20 -28.48 -0.32 7.00
CA ALA A 20 -28.96 -0.66 8.32
C ALA A 20 -27.78 -1.02 9.21
N ARG A 21 -27.89 -0.66 10.49
CA ARG A 21 -26.90 -0.97 11.51
C ARG A 21 -27.63 -1.30 12.81
N ALA A 22 -27.27 -2.42 13.40
CA ALA A 22 -27.82 -2.85 14.69
C ALA A 22 -27.18 -2.03 15.80
N SER A 23 -27.89 -1.91 16.92
CA SER A 23 -27.37 -1.38 18.17
C SER A 23 -26.14 -2.15 18.62
N ARG A 24 -25.22 -1.45 19.28
CA ARG A 24 -23.97 -2.03 19.77
C ARG A 24 -24.18 -3.00 20.92
N ASP A 25 -25.16 -2.71 21.78
CA ASP A 25 -25.34 -3.28 23.11
C ASP A 25 -26.72 -3.91 23.34
N VAL A 26 -27.59 -3.86 22.34
CA VAL A 26 -28.93 -4.45 22.40
C VAL A 26 -29.06 -5.51 21.31
N ALA A 27 -29.65 -6.66 21.67
CA ALA A 27 -29.97 -7.69 20.69
C ALA A 27 -31.09 -7.18 19.76
N GLU A 28 -30.79 -7.11 18.47
CA GLU A 28 -31.69 -6.58 17.46
C GLU A 28 -31.70 -7.44 16.20
N TYR A 29 -32.82 -7.35 15.47
CA TYR A 29 -32.93 -7.85 14.11
C TYR A 29 -33.04 -6.65 13.18
N ILE A 30 -32.08 -6.53 12.27
CA ILE A 30 -32.06 -5.49 11.23
C ILE A 30 -32.17 -6.14 9.86
N PHE A 31 -32.74 -5.41 8.91
CA PHE A 31 -32.79 -5.80 7.50
C PHE A 31 -32.78 -4.53 6.64
N ALA A 32 -32.35 -4.67 5.39
CA ALA A 32 -32.45 -3.63 4.38
C ALA A 32 -32.56 -4.28 3.00
N ASP A 33 -33.26 -3.61 2.10
CA ASP A 33 -33.29 -4.00 0.69
C ASP A 33 -32.00 -3.57 -0.01
N ILE A 34 -31.43 -4.47 -0.82
CA ILE A 34 -30.27 -4.18 -1.66
C ILE A 34 -30.57 -4.54 -3.11
N GLU A 35 -30.10 -3.71 -4.03
CA GLU A 35 -30.07 -4.06 -5.45
C GLU A 35 -28.78 -4.83 -5.74
N VAL A 36 -28.87 -6.16 -5.80
CA VAL A 36 -27.71 -7.04 -5.95
C VAL A 36 -27.00 -6.82 -7.29
N ALA A 37 -27.73 -6.48 -8.36
CA ALA A 37 -27.14 -6.24 -9.68
C ALA A 37 -26.13 -5.07 -9.69
N ARG A 38 -26.25 -4.11 -8.74
CA ARG A 38 -25.25 -3.04 -8.59
C ARG A 38 -23.89 -3.57 -8.16
N ALA A 39 -23.83 -4.75 -7.54
CA ALA A 39 -22.58 -5.41 -7.21
C ALA A 39 -21.85 -5.97 -8.44
N ASP A 40 -22.49 -6.10 -9.60
CA ASP A 40 -21.82 -6.58 -10.82
C ASP A 40 -20.84 -5.54 -11.38
N ASP A 41 -20.95 -4.27 -10.98
CA ASP A 41 -19.91 -3.28 -11.25
C ASP A 41 -18.70 -3.51 -10.34
N LYS A 42 -17.65 -4.08 -10.94
CA LYS A 42 -16.40 -4.42 -10.29
C LYS A 42 -15.29 -3.41 -10.60
N ARG A 43 -15.64 -2.20 -11.04
CA ARG A 43 -14.67 -1.14 -11.32
C ARG A 43 -14.37 -0.36 -10.05
N ARG A 44 -13.08 -0.15 -9.80
CA ARG A 44 -12.59 0.80 -8.79
C ARG A 44 -12.89 2.25 -9.24
N PRO A 45 -12.77 3.25 -8.34
CA PRO A 45 -12.93 4.66 -8.73
C PRO A 45 -11.99 5.14 -9.85
N ASP A 46 -10.83 4.49 -10.04
CA ASP A 46 -9.92 4.78 -11.16
C ASP A 46 -10.34 4.07 -12.48
N GLY A 47 -11.43 3.30 -12.46
CA GLY A 47 -11.95 2.51 -13.57
C GLY A 47 -11.31 1.14 -13.75
N THR A 48 -10.41 0.70 -12.86
CA THR A 48 -9.82 -0.64 -12.90
C THR A 48 -10.87 -1.69 -12.58
N ASP A 49 -11.15 -2.61 -13.50
CA ASP A 49 -11.98 -3.76 -13.22
C ASP A 49 -11.21 -4.80 -12.39
N ILE A 50 -11.70 -5.11 -11.19
CA ILE A 50 -10.97 -5.93 -10.23
C ILE A 50 -10.86 -7.41 -10.63
N PHE A 51 -11.73 -7.91 -11.51
CA PHE A 51 -11.68 -9.30 -11.96
C PHE A 51 -10.65 -9.47 -13.07
N THR A 52 -10.65 -8.57 -14.05
CA THR A 52 -9.67 -8.56 -15.14
C THR A 52 -8.26 -8.22 -14.65
N SER A 53 -8.11 -7.46 -13.56
CA SER A 53 -6.80 -7.14 -12.97
C SER A 53 -6.18 -8.30 -12.16
N ARG A 54 -6.89 -9.40 -11.93
CA ARG A 54 -6.38 -10.51 -11.10
C ARG A 54 -5.24 -11.24 -11.80
N ARG A 55 -4.24 -11.60 -11.01
CA ARG A 55 -3.10 -12.41 -11.42
C ARG A 55 -2.95 -13.63 -10.51
N PRO A 56 -3.92 -14.57 -10.53
CA PRO A 56 -3.93 -15.71 -9.62
C PRO A 56 -2.67 -16.58 -9.74
N GLU A 57 -2.03 -16.61 -10.90
CA GLU A 57 -0.78 -17.32 -11.16
C GLU A 57 0.37 -16.89 -10.23
N LEU A 58 0.41 -15.63 -9.79
CA LEU A 58 1.43 -15.11 -8.85
C LEU A 58 1.28 -15.70 -7.44
N TYR A 59 0.11 -16.24 -7.11
CA TYR A 59 -0.23 -16.74 -5.78
C TYR A 59 -0.26 -18.27 -5.73
N ARG A 60 0.28 -18.96 -6.74
CA ARG A 60 0.25 -20.43 -6.81
C ARG A 60 0.85 -21.11 -5.57
N ALA A 61 1.80 -20.47 -4.89
CA ALA A 61 2.36 -20.98 -3.64
C ALA A 61 1.31 -21.13 -2.51
N ILE A 62 0.28 -20.27 -2.46
CA ILE A 62 -0.75 -20.32 -1.42
C ILE A 62 -1.61 -21.58 -1.52
N VAL A 63 -1.83 -22.09 -2.73
CA VAL A 63 -2.66 -23.28 -2.97
C VAL A 63 -1.89 -24.60 -2.89
N ALA A 64 -0.56 -24.55 -2.74
CA ALA A 64 0.25 -25.74 -2.53
C ALA A 64 -0.03 -26.34 -1.14
N ASP A 65 0.09 -27.67 -1.01
CA ASP A 65 -0.08 -28.36 0.27
C ASP A 65 0.81 -27.73 1.35
N PRO A 66 0.24 -27.12 2.41
CA PRO A 66 1.03 -26.47 3.46
C PRO A 66 2.04 -27.41 4.13
N SER A 67 1.77 -28.71 4.19
CA SER A 67 2.68 -29.69 4.78
C SER A 67 3.94 -29.93 3.93
N ALA A 68 3.88 -29.66 2.63
CA ALA A 68 5.00 -29.75 1.70
C ALA A 68 5.79 -28.44 1.57
N GLN A 69 5.33 -27.36 2.19
CA GLN A 69 6.00 -26.06 2.13
C GLN A 69 7.15 -26.01 3.14
N VAL A 70 8.39 -26.05 2.64
CA VAL A 70 9.58 -25.81 3.44
C VAL A 70 9.84 -24.31 3.47
N LEU A 71 9.56 -23.68 4.61
CA LEU A 71 9.88 -22.27 4.82
C LEU A 71 11.37 -22.12 5.16
N PRO A 72 12.04 -21.06 4.68
CA PRO A 72 13.38 -20.75 5.14
C PRO A 72 13.38 -20.49 6.65
N ALA A 73 14.53 -20.72 7.29
CA ALA A 73 14.71 -20.32 8.68
C ALA A 73 14.41 -18.83 8.82
N MET A 74 13.66 -18.45 9.85
CA MET A 74 13.40 -17.05 10.14
C MET A 74 14.71 -16.42 10.63
N THR A 75 15.29 -15.54 9.80
CA THR A 75 16.54 -14.81 10.09
C THR A 75 16.30 -13.34 10.44
N GLY A 76 15.04 -12.90 10.42
CA GLY A 76 14.65 -11.54 10.75
C GLY A 76 14.71 -11.25 12.25
N ALA A 77 14.48 -9.99 12.60
CA ALA A 77 14.33 -9.59 14.00
C ALA A 77 13.03 -10.13 14.58
N ALA A 78 13.08 -10.74 15.77
CA ALA A 78 11.88 -11.23 16.47
C ALA A 78 10.96 -10.08 16.90
N GLU A 79 11.54 -8.91 17.19
CA GLU A 79 10.84 -7.69 17.56
C GLU A 79 11.48 -6.51 16.82
N LEU A 80 10.65 -5.53 16.46
CA LEU A 80 11.08 -4.33 15.74
C LEU A 80 10.22 -3.15 16.17
N ALA A 81 10.85 -2.03 16.55
CA ALA A 81 10.12 -0.79 16.80
C ALA A 81 9.68 -0.17 15.46
N VAL A 82 8.36 -0.01 15.26
CA VAL A 82 7.78 0.48 14.00
C VAL A 82 6.99 1.76 14.24
N ALA A 83 7.14 2.73 13.34
CA ALA A 83 6.27 3.90 13.26
C ALA A 83 5.48 3.90 11.95
N VAL A 84 4.18 4.18 12.04
CA VAL A 84 3.34 4.48 10.87
C VAL A 84 3.08 5.98 10.91
N VAL A 85 3.59 6.69 9.91
CA VAL A 85 3.53 8.15 9.87
C VAL A 85 2.35 8.59 9.02
N GLN A 86 1.54 9.49 9.55
CA GLN A 86 0.52 10.20 8.80
C GLN A 86 1.02 11.60 8.46
N LEU A 87 0.79 12.02 7.22
CA LEU A 87 1.10 13.37 6.75
C LEU A 87 -0.18 14.21 6.71
N ALA A 88 -0.07 15.49 7.03
CA ALA A 88 -1.16 16.44 6.86
C ALA A 88 -1.43 16.70 5.38
N SER A 89 -0.37 16.76 4.56
CA SER A 89 -0.45 17.02 3.12
C SER A 89 0.07 15.83 2.32
N ILE A 90 -0.76 15.32 1.40
CA ILE A 90 -0.38 14.20 0.54
C ILE A 90 0.80 14.60 -0.35
N GLY A 91 1.90 13.84 -0.25
CA GLY A 91 3.09 14.03 -1.07
C GLY A 91 4.02 15.16 -0.62
N ASP A 92 3.76 15.82 0.50
CA ASP A 92 4.69 16.81 1.07
C ASP A 92 5.96 16.10 1.57
N LEU A 93 7.06 16.30 0.85
CA LEU A 93 8.34 15.65 1.14
C LEU A 93 9.09 16.32 2.30
N ASP A 94 8.90 17.62 2.51
CA ASP A 94 9.52 18.34 3.63
C ASP A 94 8.91 17.85 4.94
N GLU A 95 7.58 17.77 4.99
CA GLU A 95 6.85 17.18 6.11
C GLU A 95 7.29 15.73 6.34
N ALA A 96 7.33 14.92 5.28
CA ALA A 96 7.71 13.51 5.39
C ALA A 96 9.13 13.33 5.98
N CYS A 97 10.10 14.14 5.53
CA CYS A 97 11.46 14.09 6.07
C CYS A 97 11.51 14.47 7.55
N ALA A 98 10.79 15.52 7.96
CA ALA A 98 10.73 15.95 9.35
C ALA A 98 10.11 14.86 10.25
N ARG A 99 9.00 14.24 9.82
CA ARG A 99 8.34 13.16 10.56
C ARG A 99 9.16 11.88 10.64
N VAL A 100 9.91 11.56 9.58
CA VAL A 100 10.86 10.44 9.58
C VAL A 100 11.98 10.68 10.59
N ALA A 101 12.56 11.88 10.62
CA ALA A 101 13.60 12.21 11.57
C ALA A 101 13.08 12.16 13.02
N GLU A 102 11.88 12.67 13.28
CA GLU A 102 11.19 12.58 14.57
C GLU A 102 10.98 11.12 15.01
N ALA A 103 10.43 10.28 14.14
CA ALA A 103 10.19 8.87 14.43
C ALA A 103 11.49 8.09 14.66
N ALA A 104 12.53 8.35 13.86
CA ALA A 104 13.84 7.74 14.04
C ALA A 104 14.48 8.15 15.37
N ALA A 105 14.38 9.43 15.75
CA ALA A 105 14.86 9.93 17.04
C ALA A 105 14.09 9.33 18.23
N ALA A 106 12.81 9.01 18.04
CA ALA A 106 11.98 8.28 19.01
C ALA A 106 12.29 6.77 19.09
N GLY A 107 13.25 6.27 18.29
CA GLY A 107 13.72 4.89 18.32
C GLY A 107 13.05 3.94 17.32
N ALA A 108 12.26 4.46 16.36
CA ALA A 108 11.72 3.64 15.29
C ALA A 108 12.84 3.04 14.43
N GLN A 109 12.77 1.74 14.17
CA GLN A 109 13.71 1.00 13.33
C GLN A 109 13.16 0.78 11.92
N LEU A 110 11.84 0.76 11.77
CA LEU A 110 11.12 0.78 10.50
C LEU A 110 10.04 1.86 10.54
N ILE A 111 9.98 2.66 9.49
CA ILE A 111 9.04 3.77 9.36
C ILE A 111 8.23 3.57 8.07
N SER A 112 6.91 3.47 8.18
CA SER A 112 6.01 3.40 7.03
C SER A 112 5.42 4.78 6.75
N LEU A 113 5.62 5.26 5.52
CA LEU A 113 5.02 6.50 5.02
C LEU A 113 3.89 6.19 4.03
N PRO A 114 2.93 7.11 3.87
CA PRO A 114 1.99 7.07 2.75
C PRO A 114 2.74 7.20 1.41
N PRO A 115 2.09 6.87 0.28
CA PRO A 115 2.65 7.08 -1.06
C PRO A 115 3.07 8.54 -1.31
N LEU A 116 4.30 8.76 -1.78
CA LEU A 116 4.85 10.10 -2.07
C LEU A 116 4.94 10.44 -3.57
N VAL A 117 4.37 9.58 -4.42
CA VAL A 117 4.47 9.62 -5.90
C VAL A 117 4.06 10.96 -6.52
N GLY A 118 3.15 11.72 -5.92
CA GLY A 118 2.70 13.00 -6.45
C GLY A 118 1.95 12.87 -7.79
N ALA A 119 2.02 13.91 -8.62
CA ALA A 119 1.41 13.94 -9.95
C ALA A 119 2.21 13.11 -10.96
N ILE A 120 1.51 12.36 -11.81
CA ILE A 120 2.10 11.40 -12.77
C ILE A 120 1.94 11.82 -14.24
N SER A 121 1.41 13.01 -14.49
CA SER A 121 1.14 13.54 -15.83
C SER A 121 2.42 13.80 -16.63
N ASP A 122 3.55 14.02 -15.95
CA ASP A 122 4.88 14.12 -16.53
C ASP A 122 5.77 12.99 -15.94
N PRO A 123 5.99 11.89 -16.69
CA PRO A 123 6.85 10.80 -16.27
C PRO A 123 8.27 11.23 -15.88
N GLY A 124 8.86 12.17 -16.61
CA GLY A 124 10.23 12.62 -16.37
C GLY A 124 10.34 13.34 -15.03
N ALA A 125 9.42 14.28 -14.77
CA ALA A 125 9.35 14.97 -13.48
C ALA A 125 9.01 14.01 -12.32
N ALA A 126 8.14 13.04 -12.53
CA ALA A 126 7.76 12.08 -11.50
C ALA A 126 8.90 11.11 -11.15
N ILE A 127 9.69 10.67 -12.13
CA ILE A 127 10.92 9.89 -11.90
C ILE A 127 11.96 10.74 -11.15
N ALA A 128 12.15 11.99 -11.54
CA ALA A 128 13.07 12.90 -10.85
C ALA A 128 12.67 13.09 -9.39
N ARG A 129 11.36 13.26 -9.12
CA ARG A 129 10.81 13.31 -7.77
C ARG A 129 11.05 12.00 -7.00
N GLY A 130 10.87 10.84 -7.62
CA GLY A 130 11.17 9.54 -7.02
C GLY A 130 12.62 9.44 -6.51
N ARG A 131 13.58 9.95 -7.31
CA ARG A 131 14.99 10.03 -6.90
C ARG A 131 15.22 10.99 -5.74
N ASP A 132 14.58 12.16 -5.77
CA ASP A 132 14.65 13.16 -4.69
C ASP A 132 14.10 12.61 -3.37
N ILE A 133 12.95 11.92 -3.42
CA ILE A 133 12.35 11.23 -2.27
C ILE A 133 13.36 10.26 -1.64
N ILE A 134 13.97 9.38 -2.46
CA ILE A 134 14.95 8.40 -1.96
C ILE A 134 16.13 9.10 -1.29
N ALA A 135 16.73 10.09 -1.96
CA ALA A 135 17.91 10.79 -1.44
C ALA A 135 17.63 11.54 -0.13
N ARG A 136 16.50 12.24 -0.06
CA ARG A 136 16.15 13.04 1.12
C ARG A 136 15.72 12.19 2.31
N LEU A 137 14.97 11.10 2.07
CA LEU A 137 14.61 10.16 3.13
C LEU A 137 15.85 9.41 3.65
N ALA A 138 16.79 9.02 2.79
CA ALA A 138 18.06 8.42 3.21
C ALA A 138 18.85 9.35 4.16
N THR A 139 18.82 10.65 3.91
CA THR A 139 19.47 11.64 4.79
C THR A 139 18.73 11.84 6.11
N SER A 140 17.40 11.63 6.11
CA SER A 140 16.54 11.93 7.27
C SER A 140 16.32 10.74 8.20
N CYS A 141 16.52 9.50 7.74
CA CYS A 141 16.11 8.29 8.45
C CYS A 141 17.08 7.79 9.54
N GLY A 142 18.28 8.38 9.66
CA GLY A 142 19.28 7.93 10.63
C GLY A 142 19.66 6.47 10.43
N ALA A 143 19.45 5.63 11.44
CA ALA A 143 19.66 4.17 11.35
C ALA A 143 18.39 3.38 10.97
N ALA A 144 17.23 4.04 10.89
CA ALA A 144 15.96 3.42 10.55
C ALA A 144 15.87 3.12 9.06
N ARG A 145 14.96 2.21 8.71
CA ARG A 145 14.53 1.96 7.32
C ARG A 145 13.17 2.61 7.08
N VAL A 146 12.98 3.17 5.90
CA VAL A 146 11.75 3.87 5.50
C VAL A 146 11.09 3.16 4.33
N ALA A 147 9.82 2.82 4.48
CA ALA A 147 9.00 2.21 3.44
C ALA A 147 8.01 3.24 2.87
N THR A 148 8.00 3.41 1.55
CA THR A 148 7.02 4.23 0.81
C THR A 148 6.86 3.70 -0.61
N THR A 149 6.20 4.44 -1.50
CA THR A 149 6.18 4.15 -2.93
C THR A 149 6.67 5.34 -3.76
N VAL A 150 7.40 5.08 -4.82
CA VAL A 150 7.92 6.07 -5.79
C VAL A 150 7.72 5.59 -7.23
N LEU A 151 7.98 6.46 -8.21
CA LEU A 151 8.12 6.06 -9.61
C LEU A 151 9.60 6.00 -9.99
N LEU A 152 9.99 4.92 -10.65
CA LEU A 152 11.35 4.67 -11.12
C LEU A 152 11.38 4.52 -12.65
N PRO A 153 12.54 4.69 -13.30
CA PRO A 153 12.69 4.39 -14.72
C PRO A 153 12.37 2.93 -15.03
N ALA A 154 11.79 2.68 -16.21
CA ALA A 154 11.47 1.34 -16.70
C ALA A 154 11.82 1.22 -18.18
N GLU A 155 12.33 0.06 -18.60
CA GLU A 155 12.58 -0.19 -20.02
C GLU A 155 11.26 -0.48 -20.75
N GLY A 156 11.01 0.19 -21.88
CA GLY A 156 9.79 0.00 -22.68
C GLY A 156 8.52 0.62 -22.09
N PHE A 157 8.60 1.28 -20.92
CA PHE A 157 7.48 1.96 -20.27
C PHE A 157 7.90 3.35 -19.79
N PRO A 158 6.96 4.31 -19.68
CA PRO A 158 7.26 5.63 -19.12
C PRO A 158 7.85 5.61 -17.70
N TYR A 159 7.45 4.65 -16.86
CA TYR A 159 7.96 4.46 -15.50
C TYR A 159 7.55 3.08 -14.93
N GLN A 160 8.00 2.77 -13.72
CA GLN A 160 7.50 1.69 -12.88
C GLN A 160 7.10 2.23 -11.49
N HIS A 161 5.88 1.94 -11.04
CA HIS A 161 5.45 2.21 -9.67
C HIS A 161 5.97 1.13 -8.74
N CYS A 162 6.79 1.55 -7.77
CA CYS A 162 7.47 0.63 -6.86
C CYS A 162 7.18 1.00 -5.41
N ALA A 163 6.87 0.00 -4.59
CA ALA A 163 7.15 0.08 -3.17
C ALA A 163 8.66 0.00 -2.98
N VAL A 164 9.21 0.85 -2.11
CA VAL A 164 10.64 0.95 -1.87
C VAL A 164 10.93 0.91 -0.38
N LEU A 165 12.06 0.29 -0.03
CA LEU A 165 12.67 0.36 1.29
C LEU A 165 13.97 1.15 1.16
N ILE A 166 14.10 2.18 1.98
CA ILE A 166 15.20 3.14 1.96
C ILE A 166 15.92 3.09 3.31
N ASP A 167 17.25 3.13 3.31
CA ASP A 167 18.05 3.41 4.50
C ASP A 167 19.05 4.55 4.20
N ARG A 168 19.99 4.80 5.12
CA ARG A 168 21.00 5.86 4.94
C ARG A 168 21.90 5.73 3.71
N ALA A 169 22.02 4.53 3.14
CA ALA A 169 22.74 4.30 1.90
C ALA A 169 21.88 4.57 0.65
N GLY A 170 20.58 4.81 0.81
CA GLY A 170 19.63 5.00 -0.26
C GLY A 170 18.66 3.83 -0.40
N LEU A 171 18.34 3.47 -1.64
CA LEU A 171 17.41 2.38 -1.95
C LEU A 171 18.04 1.01 -1.62
N VAL A 172 17.43 0.24 -0.71
CA VAL A 172 17.90 -1.10 -0.34
C VAL A 172 17.02 -2.22 -0.87
N HIS A 173 15.73 -1.95 -1.09
CA HIS A 173 14.82 -2.92 -1.69
C HIS A 173 13.73 -2.23 -2.49
N GLN A 174 13.23 -2.90 -3.52
CA GLN A 174 12.12 -2.41 -4.33
C GLN A 174 11.21 -3.56 -4.76
N GLN A 175 9.90 -3.28 -4.79
CA GLN A 175 8.88 -4.18 -5.29
C GLN A 175 8.00 -3.40 -6.28
N ALA A 176 8.05 -3.78 -7.55
CA ALA A 176 7.17 -3.24 -8.58
C ALA A 176 5.71 -3.62 -8.31
N GLN A 177 4.77 -2.75 -8.68
CA GLN A 177 3.34 -3.04 -8.62
C GLN A 177 2.99 -4.26 -9.50
N VAL A 178 2.53 -5.34 -8.90
CA VAL A 178 2.21 -6.59 -9.64
C VAL A 178 0.81 -6.60 -10.25
N HIS A 179 -0.14 -5.86 -9.67
CA HIS A 179 -1.53 -5.76 -10.16
C HIS A 179 -1.72 -4.46 -10.93
N PRO A 180 -2.17 -4.50 -12.19
CA PRO A 180 -2.40 -3.30 -12.97
C PRO A 180 -3.47 -2.42 -12.31
N SER A 181 -3.30 -1.11 -12.45
CA SER A 181 -4.26 -0.09 -12.01
C SER A 181 -4.33 0.98 -13.07
N ARG A 182 -5.52 1.43 -13.41
CA ARG A 182 -5.73 2.54 -14.35
C ARG A 182 -5.12 3.84 -13.86
N ARG A 183 -5.03 4.05 -12.54
CA ARG A 183 -4.25 5.16 -11.96
C ARG A 183 -2.80 5.15 -12.43
N PHE A 184 -2.19 3.99 -12.61
CA PHE A 184 -0.81 3.83 -13.08
C PHE A 184 -0.74 3.04 -14.39
N ALA A 185 -1.66 3.33 -15.32
CA ALA A 185 -1.81 2.55 -16.57
C ALA A 185 -0.54 2.50 -17.43
N ALA A 186 0.33 3.51 -17.30
CA ALA A 186 1.61 3.60 -18.00
C ALA A 186 2.78 2.96 -17.22
N SER A 187 2.53 2.39 -16.05
CA SER A 187 3.55 1.69 -15.27
C SER A 187 3.86 0.33 -15.89
N ALA A 188 5.15 0.00 -15.99
CA ALA A 188 5.56 -1.39 -16.14
C ALA A 188 5.00 -2.23 -14.97
N PRO A 189 4.37 -3.39 -15.21
CA PRO A 189 3.97 -4.29 -14.13
C PRO A 189 5.19 -5.02 -13.55
N GLY A 190 5.10 -5.44 -12.29
CA GLY A 190 6.00 -6.43 -11.72
C GLY A 190 5.64 -7.84 -12.19
N GLU A 191 6.62 -8.63 -12.60
CA GLU A 191 6.39 -10.03 -13.03
C GLU A 191 6.14 -10.99 -11.85
N GLY A 192 6.40 -10.56 -10.63
CA GLY A 192 6.16 -11.33 -9.42
C GLY A 192 6.59 -10.58 -8.17
N PHE A 193 6.66 -11.32 -7.06
CA PHE A 193 7.16 -10.78 -5.80
C PHE A 193 8.69 -10.87 -5.79
N ALA A 194 9.35 -9.75 -5.53
CA ALA A 194 10.79 -9.67 -5.34
C ALA A 194 11.18 -10.58 -4.17
N ALA A 195 12.22 -11.39 -4.37
CA ALA A 195 12.82 -12.16 -3.30
C ALA A 195 13.61 -11.19 -2.38
N ALA A 196 13.45 -11.37 -1.07
CA ALA A 196 14.21 -10.65 -0.05
C ALA A 196 15.64 -11.18 0.06
#